data_AF-A0A1E4TNU5-F1
#
_entry.id   AF-A0A1E4TNU5-F1
#
_cell.length_a   1.000
_cell.length_b   1.000
_cell.length_c   1.000
_cell.angle_alpha   90.00
_cell.angle_beta   90.00
_cell.angle_gamma   90.00
#
_symmetry.space_group_name_H-M   'P 1'
#
loop_
_entity.id
_entity.type
_entity.pdbx_description
1 polymer ?
#
loop_
_entity_poly.entity_id
_entity_poly.type
_entity_poly.pdbx_seq_one_letter_code
_entity_poly.pdbx_strand_id
1 'polypeptide(L)'
;MALREDLIESAVQFLNDPSVIDSPLNKRIEFIESKGLNQEEIQEAIRRSQETKNDKGQRLNRTPVATNDTGSLNNPQMLNDYYYYSNPPPLPERNWKDYFIMATTTVGVSYGLYQVVKKYVIPNILPPSKTQLEKDKEAIDLEFQRIEKLLDFLEKQQTEFISRQDEVYTKVDDTLLSIEKIVKAMNEKNLSNEDSLKYLKLEVENIKSAMMNNLDSQKSTIVKELSDIEIEVNELKKIISAATNNGTNNTESLSKYKIPPISSVPKASDILKSPSPTTNGNTSGNISGTESLSSIEPRNNQNNNKQGIPAWQLAAQQNDS
;
A
#
# COMPACT_ATOMS: atom_id res chain seq x y z
N MET A 1 19.50 -20.21 15.27
CA MET A 1 20.82 -20.17 15.97
C MET A 1 20.60 -19.80 17.43
N ALA A 2 21.60 -19.94 18.29
CA ALA A 2 21.64 -19.16 19.53
C ALA A 2 22.17 -17.75 19.19
N LEU A 3 21.50 -16.70 19.67
CA LEU A 3 21.95 -15.31 19.49
C LEU A 3 23.27 -15.10 20.26
N ARG A 4 24.24 -14.43 19.66
CA ARG A 4 25.51 -14.09 20.31
C ARG A 4 25.37 -12.82 21.13
N GLU A 5 24.73 -12.95 22.29
CA GLU A 5 24.35 -11.85 23.19
C GLU A 5 25.52 -10.87 23.48
N ASP A 6 26.75 -11.36 23.70
CA ASP A 6 27.98 -10.57 23.91
C ASP A 6 28.34 -9.66 22.72
N LEU A 7 28.16 -10.16 21.49
CA LEU A 7 28.33 -9.38 20.26
C LEU A 7 27.19 -8.38 20.06
N ILE A 8 25.96 -8.74 20.44
CA ILE A 8 24.80 -7.83 20.43
C ILE A 8 24.98 -6.71 21.46
N GLU A 9 25.44 -6.99 22.67
CA GLU A 9 25.73 -5.99 23.70
C GLU A 9 26.86 -5.05 23.26
N SER A 10 27.94 -5.61 22.69
CA SER A 10 29.02 -4.83 22.05
C SER A 10 28.50 -3.89 20.95
N ALA A 11 27.55 -4.36 20.12
CA ALA A 11 26.93 -3.56 19.07
C ALA A 11 25.96 -2.49 19.63
N VAL A 12 25.21 -2.80 20.69
CA VAL A 12 24.35 -1.85 21.42
C VAL A 12 25.18 -0.75 22.07
N GLN A 13 26.36 -1.06 22.60
CA GLN A 13 27.30 -0.08 23.14
C GLN A 13 27.82 0.84 22.03
N PHE A 14 28.29 0.29 20.90
CA PHE A 14 28.73 1.04 19.73
C PHE A 14 27.63 1.96 19.17
N LEU A 15 26.39 1.46 19.02
CA LEU A 15 25.24 2.25 18.56
C LEU A 15 24.78 3.35 19.55
N ASN A 16 25.31 3.34 20.77
CA ASN A 16 25.06 4.33 21.82
C ASN A 16 26.23 5.32 22.02
N ASP A 17 27.35 5.16 21.31
CA ASP A 17 28.51 6.04 21.41
C ASP A 17 28.23 7.39 20.71
N PRO A 18 28.50 8.54 21.38
CA PRO A 18 28.33 9.88 20.78
C PRO A 18 29.13 10.10 19.48
N SER A 19 30.30 9.49 19.30
CA SER A 19 31.06 9.61 18.03
C SER A 19 30.48 8.75 16.90
N VAL A 20 29.58 7.83 17.22
CA VAL A 20 28.98 6.87 16.27
C VAL A 20 27.54 7.25 15.92
N ILE A 21 26.82 7.92 16.81
CA ILE A 21 25.42 8.33 16.59
C ILE A 21 25.25 9.31 15.41
N ASP A 22 26.24 10.19 15.22
CA ASP A 22 26.28 11.18 14.12
C ASP A 22 26.61 10.55 12.75
N SER A 23 27.17 9.34 12.73
CA SER A 23 27.49 8.64 11.48
C SER A 23 26.23 8.11 10.78
N PRO A 24 26.16 8.07 9.44
CA PRO A 24 25.02 7.51 8.71
C PRO A 24 24.71 6.05 9.11
N LEU A 25 23.42 5.68 9.15
CA LEU A 25 22.99 4.35 9.62
C LEU A 25 23.65 3.20 8.83
N ASN A 26 23.79 3.34 7.50
CA ASN A 26 24.43 2.34 6.65
C ASN A 26 25.88 2.07 7.09
N LYS A 27 26.66 3.11 7.44
CA LYS A 27 28.05 2.95 7.92
C LYS A 27 28.13 2.32 9.31
N ARG A 28 27.10 2.50 10.15
CA ARG A 28 26.98 1.76 11.42
C ARG A 28 26.67 0.28 11.19
N ILE A 29 25.77 -0.05 10.27
CA ILE A 29 25.44 -1.43 9.89
C ILE A 29 26.69 -2.14 9.33
N GLU A 30 27.34 -1.53 8.33
CA GLU A 30 28.56 -2.04 7.68
C GLU A 30 29.70 -2.32 8.68
N PHE A 31 29.87 -1.47 9.70
CA PHE A 31 30.84 -1.71 10.77
C PHE A 31 30.47 -2.92 11.65
N ILE A 32 29.19 -3.04 12.04
CA ILE A 32 28.71 -4.14 12.89
C ILE A 32 28.72 -5.48 12.12
N GLU A 33 28.44 -5.45 10.82
CA GLU A 33 28.60 -6.58 9.90
C GLU A 33 30.08 -6.99 9.78
N SER A 34 31.01 -6.03 9.61
CA SER A 34 32.46 -6.29 9.61
C SER A 34 32.98 -6.87 10.94
N LYS A 35 32.23 -6.66 12.02
CA LYS A 35 32.45 -7.22 13.36
C LYS A 35 31.97 -8.68 13.50
N GLY A 36 31.31 -9.24 12.50
CA GLY A 36 30.90 -10.65 12.43
C GLY A 36 29.51 -10.96 13.00
N LEU A 37 28.60 -9.98 13.07
CA LEU A 37 27.20 -10.18 13.43
C LEU A 37 26.35 -10.48 12.17
N ASN A 38 25.33 -11.33 12.32
CA ASN A 38 24.34 -11.56 11.27
C ASN A 38 23.29 -10.43 11.20
N GLN A 39 22.62 -10.27 10.06
CA GLN A 39 21.58 -9.24 9.83
C GLN A 39 20.39 -9.32 10.82
N GLU A 40 20.12 -10.50 11.39
CA GLU A 40 19.15 -10.69 12.49
C GLU A 40 19.65 -10.09 13.81
N GLU A 41 20.93 -10.30 14.13
CA GLU A 41 21.58 -9.80 15.35
C GLU A 41 21.80 -8.29 15.28
N ILE A 42 22.08 -7.75 14.08
CA ILE A 42 22.16 -6.31 13.79
C ILE A 42 20.81 -5.63 14.05
N GLN A 43 19.70 -6.22 13.60
CA GLN A 43 18.36 -5.67 13.84
C GLN A 43 18.02 -5.63 15.33
N GLU A 44 18.30 -6.70 16.07
CA GLU A 44 18.06 -6.75 17.52
C GLU A 44 18.96 -5.78 18.29
N ALA A 45 20.24 -5.62 17.90
CA ALA A 45 21.12 -4.59 18.45
C ALA A 45 20.60 -3.17 18.16
N ILE A 46 20.11 -2.90 16.95
CA ILE A 46 19.49 -1.62 16.61
C ILE A 46 18.24 -1.37 17.46
N ARG A 47 17.35 -2.35 17.60
CA ARG A 47 16.12 -2.28 18.42
C ARG A 47 16.45 -1.91 19.86
N ARG A 48 17.34 -2.67 20.50
CA ARG A 48 17.82 -2.42 21.87
C ARG A 48 18.55 -1.08 22.00
N SER A 49 19.28 -0.62 20.98
CA SER A 49 19.95 0.70 21.00
C SER A 49 18.98 1.89 20.96
N GLN A 50 17.75 1.70 20.45
CA GLN A 50 16.69 2.70 20.47
C GLN A 50 15.91 2.65 21.79
N GLU A 51 15.60 1.44 22.26
CA GLU A 51 14.98 1.18 23.57
C GLU A 51 15.82 1.80 24.71
N THR A 52 17.13 1.56 24.72
CA THR A 52 18.09 2.18 25.66
C THR A 52 18.35 3.68 25.44
N LYS A 53 17.79 4.32 24.41
CA LYS A 53 17.81 5.80 24.26
C LYS A 53 16.57 6.44 24.86
N ASN A 54 15.42 5.77 24.77
CA ASN A 54 14.18 6.23 25.41
C ASN A 54 14.28 6.20 26.94
N ASP A 55 15.08 5.29 27.51
CA ASP A 55 15.26 5.13 28.97
C ASP A 55 16.35 6.03 29.58
N LYS A 56 17.12 6.78 28.75
CA LYS A 56 18.26 7.61 29.21
C LYS A 56 17.87 8.97 29.83
N GLY A 57 16.73 9.00 30.51
CA GLY A 57 16.38 10.07 31.46
C GLY A 57 17.20 10.04 32.75
N GLN A 58 17.94 8.96 33.06
CA GLN A 58 18.68 8.84 34.32
C GLN A 58 19.86 7.85 34.30
N ARG A 59 20.80 8.11 35.24
CA ARG A 59 21.99 7.33 35.66
C ARG A 59 23.31 7.62 34.91
N LEU A 60 24.39 7.60 35.68
CA LEU A 60 25.73 8.11 35.36
C LEU A 60 26.80 7.02 35.55
N ASN A 61 27.83 7.11 34.73
CA ASN A 61 29.23 6.68 34.92
C ASN A 61 29.54 5.40 35.73
N ARG A 62 30.18 4.43 35.05
CA ARG A 62 31.31 3.69 35.63
C ARG A 62 32.29 3.24 34.54
N THR A 63 33.59 3.39 34.82
CA THR A 63 34.71 2.98 33.96
C THR A 63 35.65 2.05 34.74
N PRO A 64 36.49 1.23 34.06
CA PRO A 64 37.21 0.12 34.68
C PRO A 64 38.54 0.52 35.32
N VAL A 65 39.09 -0.39 36.14
CA VAL A 65 40.42 -0.31 36.75
C VAL A 65 41.36 -1.30 36.04
N ALA A 66 42.60 -0.87 35.79
CA ALA A 66 43.69 -1.72 35.33
C ALA A 66 44.76 -1.84 36.44
N THR A 67 45.51 -2.95 36.44
CA THR A 67 46.61 -3.19 37.38
C THR A 67 47.84 -3.70 36.63
N ASN A 68 48.88 -2.86 36.60
CA ASN A 68 50.26 -3.30 36.41
C ASN A 68 50.89 -3.48 37.80
N ASP A 69 51.82 -4.41 37.96
CA ASP A 69 52.70 -4.47 39.14
C ASP A 69 54.13 -4.83 38.72
N THR A 70 55.11 -4.39 39.50
CA THR A 70 56.52 -4.36 39.11
C THR A 70 57.49 -4.57 40.28
N GLY A 71 58.38 -5.55 40.16
CA GLY A 71 59.56 -5.65 41.00
C GLY A 71 60.25 -7.03 40.98
N SER A 72 61.44 -7.20 41.57
CA SER A 72 62.52 -6.23 41.82
C SER A 72 63.77 -6.96 42.35
N LEU A 73 64.94 -6.35 42.18
CA LEU A 73 66.13 -6.41 43.06
C LEU A 73 67.04 -7.67 43.11
N ASN A 74 68.35 -7.39 43.08
CA ASN A 74 69.48 -8.06 43.77
C ASN A 74 69.88 -9.52 43.42
N ASN A 75 71.16 -9.90 43.47
CA ASN A 75 72.43 -9.15 43.66
C ASN A 75 73.61 -10.00 43.12
N PRO A 76 74.65 -9.41 42.48
CA PRO A 76 75.80 -10.17 41.98
C PRO A 76 76.87 -10.45 43.06
N GLN A 77 77.62 -11.53 42.91
CA GLN A 77 78.84 -11.78 43.68
C GLN A 77 79.94 -12.36 42.79
N MET A 78 81.16 -11.82 42.91
CA MET A 78 82.33 -12.19 42.11
C MET A 78 83.33 -12.96 42.98
N LEU A 79 84.10 -13.88 42.38
CA LEU A 79 85.44 -14.20 42.90
C LEU A 79 86.36 -14.80 41.82
N ASN A 80 87.61 -14.33 41.85
CA ASN A 80 88.91 -14.81 41.34
C ASN A 80 88.92 -16.02 40.36
N ASP A 81 89.53 -15.93 39.18
CA ASP A 81 90.94 -15.62 38.87
C ASP A 81 91.95 -16.71 39.29
N TYR A 82 92.52 -17.38 38.28
CA TYR A 82 93.90 -17.89 38.31
C TYR A 82 94.39 -18.19 36.89
N TYR A 83 95.42 -17.48 36.43
CA TYR A 83 96.11 -17.79 35.17
C TYR A 83 97.12 -18.92 35.36
N TYR A 84 97.12 -19.92 34.47
CA TYR A 84 98.15 -20.96 34.43
C TYR A 84 98.62 -21.24 33.00
N TYR A 85 99.89 -20.95 32.72
CA TYR A 85 100.51 -21.13 31.40
C TYR A 85 101.12 -22.53 31.32
N SER A 86 100.44 -23.47 30.66
CA SER A 86 100.93 -24.84 30.46
C SER A 86 101.54 -25.01 29.08
N ASN A 87 102.83 -25.40 29.01
CA ASN A 87 103.44 -25.87 27.78
C ASN A 87 102.69 -27.13 27.25
N PRO A 88 102.38 -27.22 25.95
CA PRO A 88 101.79 -28.42 25.39
C PRO A 88 102.81 -29.58 25.41
N PRO A 89 102.41 -30.80 25.83
CA PRO A 89 103.27 -31.97 25.77
C PRO A 89 103.54 -32.40 24.31
N PRO A 90 104.66 -33.11 24.04
CA PRO A 90 104.97 -33.60 22.70
C PRO A 90 103.91 -34.59 22.20
N LEU A 91 103.65 -34.58 20.88
CA LEU A 91 102.63 -35.44 20.28
C LEU A 91 103.06 -36.92 20.30
N PRO A 92 102.17 -37.86 20.64
CA PRO A 92 102.46 -39.29 20.59
C PRO A 92 102.60 -39.80 19.15
N GLU A 93 103.45 -40.80 18.96
CA GLU A 93 103.71 -41.40 17.65
C GLU A 93 102.48 -42.18 17.12
N ARG A 94 101.88 -41.66 16.05
CA ARG A 94 100.67 -42.22 15.42
C ARG A 94 100.98 -43.54 14.73
N ASN A 95 100.69 -44.63 15.43
CA ASN A 95 100.96 -45.99 14.95
C ASN A 95 99.94 -46.40 13.87
N TRP A 96 100.30 -47.36 13.02
CA TRP A 96 99.38 -47.91 11.99
C TRP A 96 98.07 -48.47 12.58
N LYS A 97 98.12 -48.91 13.85
CA LYS A 97 96.94 -49.31 14.63
C LYS A 97 95.97 -48.16 14.84
N ASP A 98 96.45 -46.95 15.14
CA ASP A 98 95.60 -45.78 15.34
C ASP A 98 94.85 -45.41 14.05
N TYR A 99 95.44 -45.62 12.88
CA TYR A 99 94.73 -45.49 11.61
C TYR A 99 93.61 -46.53 11.44
N PHE A 100 93.80 -47.77 11.91
CA PHE A 100 92.74 -48.80 11.88
C PHE A 100 91.62 -48.51 12.90
N ILE A 101 91.97 -48.07 14.11
CA ILE A 101 90.98 -47.61 15.11
C ILE A 101 90.22 -46.39 14.55
N MET A 102 90.92 -45.35 14.09
CA MET A 102 90.29 -44.15 13.53
C MET A 102 89.42 -44.45 12.31
N ALA A 103 89.84 -45.33 11.40
CA ALA A 103 89.02 -45.74 10.26
C ALA A 103 87.73 -46.45 10.73
N THR A 104 87.85 -47.41 11.64
CA THR A 104 86.72 -48.20 12.16
C THR A 104 85.75 -47.33 12.97
N THR A 105 86.27 -46.44 13.83
CA THR A 105 85.48 -45.45 14.58
C THR A 105 84.79 -44.47 13.63
N THR A 106 85.48 -43.97 12.59
CA THR A 106 84.89 -43.05 11.60
C THR A 106 83.76 -43.72 10.82
N VAL A 107 83.94 -44.98 10.39
CA VAL A 107 82.89 -45.77 9.72
C VAL A 107 81.70 -46.01 10.67
N GLY A 108 81.95 -46.35 11.93
CA GLY A 108 80.90 -46.53 12.94
C GLY A 108 80.09 -45.26 13.20
N VAL A 109 80.76 -44.11 13.39
CA VAL A 109 80.12 -42.80 13.57
C VAL A 109 79.35 -42.37 12.33
N SER A 110 79.91 -42.58 11.13
CA SER A 110 79.24 -42.27 9.85
C SER A 110 77.98 -43.12 9.65
N TYR A 111 78.03 -44.40 9.99
CA TYR A 111 76.86 -45.29 9.92
C TYR A 111 75.78 -44.91 10.95
N GLY A 112 76.18 -44.57 12.17
CA GLY A 112 75.28 -44.06 13.21
C GLY A 112 74.58 -42.77 12.78
N LEU A 113 75.33 -41.81 12.23
CA LEU A 113 74.77 -40.57 11.70
C LEU A 113 73.83 -40.82 10.51
N TYR A 114 74.18 -41.71 9.59
CA TYR A 114 73.30 -42.12 8.49
C TYR A 114 71.97 -42.73 8.99
N GLN A 115 72.00 -43.59 10.00
CA GLN A 115 70.78 -44.13 10.63
C GLN A 115 69.92 -43.03 11.24
N VAL A 116 70.51 -42.12 12.04
CA VAL A 116 69.78 -40.98 12.65
C VAL A 116 69.16 -40.09 11.57
N VAL A 117 69.92 -39.72 10.54
CA VAL A 117 69.41 -38.92 9.42
C VAL A 117 68.26 -39.64 8.71
N LYS A 118 68.42 -40.93 8.40
CA LYS A 118 67.40 -41.70 7.68
C LYS A 118 66.13 -41.96 8.48
N LYS A 119 66.22 -42.11 9.81
CA LYS A 119 65.09 -42.46 10.68
C LYS A 119 64.40 -41.27 11.37
N TYR A 120 65.10 -40.16 11.58
CA TYR A 120 64.55 -39.00 12.30
C TYR A 120 64.58 -37.70 11.48
N VAL A 121 65.57 -37.49 10.60
CA VAL A 121 65.70 -36.23 9.85
C VAL A 121 64.89 -36.26 8.55
N ILE A 122 65.05 -37.30 7.72
CA ILE A 122 64.29 -37.48 6.47
C ILE A 122 62.76 -37.38 6.67
N PRO A 123 62.12 -38.16 7.58
CA PRO A 123 60.66 -38.12 7.73
C PRO A 123 60.12 -36.81 8.32
N ASN A 124 60.99 -35.94 8.85
CA ASN A 124 60.62 -34.65 9.45
C ASN A 124 60.95 -33.45 8.54
N ILE A 125 61.55 -33.69 7.36
CA ILE A 125 62.00 -32.64 6.42
C ILE A 125 61.46 -32.84 4.99
N LEU A 126 61.05 -34.06 4.61
CA LEU A 126 60.32 -34.28 3.36
C LEU A 126 58.80 -34.21 3.62
N PRO A 127 58.11 -33.08 3.31
CA PRO A 127 56.66 -33.01 3.46
C PRO A 127 55.94 -33.93 2.46
N PRO A 128 54.76 -34.46 2.80
CA PRO A 128 53.91 -35.25 1.88
C PRO A 128 53.20 -34.35 0.86
N SER A 129 53.97 -33.63 0.04
CA SER A 129 53.54 -32.46 -0.73
C SER A 129 52.68 -32.74 -1.98
N LYS A 130 52.42 -34.01 -2.33
CA LYS A 130 51.63 -34.36 -3.52
C LYS A 130 50.13 -34.51 -3.21
N THR A 131 49.80 -35.38 -2.25
CA THR A 131 48.40 -35.74 -1.94
C THR A 131 47.60 -34.66 -1.23
N GLN A 132 48.25 -33.64 -0.67
CA GLN A 132 47.56 -32.48 -0.10
C GLN A 132 47.27 -31.42 -1.17
N LEU A 133 48.24 -31.12 -2.04
CA LEU A 133 48.08 -30.15 -3.14
C LEU A 133 47.03 -30.60 -4.18
N GLU A 134 46.90 -31.90 -4.41
CA GLU A 134 45.92 -32.46 -5.34
C GLU A 134 44.49 -32.36 -4.79
N LYS A 135 44.30 -32.55 -3.48
CA LYS A 135 43.03 -32.28 -2.79
C LYS A 135 42.67 -30.80 -2.71
N ASP A 136 43.67 -29.94 -2.50
CA ASP A 136 43.49 -28.49 -2.47
C ASP A 136 43.02 -27.98 -3.85
N LYS A 137 43.60 -28.51 -4.94
CA LYS A 137 43.13 -28.27 -6.31
C LYS A 137 41.71 -28.76 -6.56
N GLU A 138 41.35 -29.96 -6.10
CA GLU A 138 39.98 -30.51 -6.21
C GLU A 138 38.96 -29.65 -5.44
N ALA A 139 39.33 -29.16 -4.25
CA ALA A 139 38.50 -28.25 -3.46
C ALA A 139 38.34 -26.87 -4.13
N ILE A 140 39.42 -26.31 -4.69
CA ILE A 140 39.39 -25.03 -5.42
C ILE A 140 38.51 -25.14 -6.68
N ASP A 141 38.59 -26.25 -7.42
CA ASP A 141 37.75 -26.48 -8.61
C ASP A 141 36.26 -26.63 -8.23
N LEU A 142 35.95 -27.31 -7.14
CA LEU A 142 34.59 -27.44 -6.61
C LEU A 142 34.02 -26.07 -6.19
N GLU A 143 34.79 -25.25 -5.48
CA GLU A 143 34.37 -23.90 -5.12
C GLU A 143 34.26 -22.98 -6.34
N PHE A 144 35.11 -23.14 -7.36
CA PHE A 144 34.98 -22.42 -8.63
C PHE A 144 33.68 -22.80 -9.35
N GLN A 145 33.37 -24.09 -9.48
CA GLN A 145 32.10 -24.58 -10.02
C GLN A 145 30.87 -24.14 -9.17
N ARG A 146 31.04 -23.87 -7.86
CA ARG A 146 29.99 -23.25 -7.03
C ARG A 146 29.82 -21.77 -7.38
N ILE A 147 30.92 -21.04 -7.56
CA ILE A 147 30.91 -19.62 -7.94
C ILE A 147 30.30 -19.43 -9.34
N GLU A 148 30.64 -20.27 -10.32
CA GLU A 148 30.00 -20.28 -11.64
C GLU A 148 28.49 -20.51 -11.53
N LYS A 149 28.05 -21.54 -10.79
CA LYS A 149 26.61 -21.82 -10.58
C LYS A 149 25.89 -20.71 -9.82
N LEU A 150 26.59 -19.99 -8.94
CA LEU A 150 26.05 -18.82 -8.25
C LEU A 150 25.96 -17.60 -9.17
N LEU A 151 26.90 -17.45 -10.11
CA LEU A 151 26.89 -16.40 -11.13
C LEU A 151 25.79 -16.65 -12.17
N ASP A 152 25.66 -17.86 -12.71
CA ASP A 152 24.54 -18.29 -13.57
C ASP A 152 23.19 -18.04 -12.87
N PHE A 153 23.10 -18.39 -11.58
CA PHE A 153 21.90 -18.18 -10.78
C PHE A 153 21.61 -16.69 -10.56
N LEU A 154 22.64 -15.86 -10.32
CA LEU A 154 22.50 -14.43 -10.11
C LEU A 154 22.18 -13.67 -11.41
N GLU A 155 22.78 -14.03 -12.55
CA GLU A 155 22.43 -13.48 -13.87
C GLU A 155 20.99 -13.85 -14.24
N LYS A 156 20.59 -15.11 -13.99
CA LYS A 156 19.21 -15.55 -14.20
C LYS A 156 18.23 -14.83 -13.27
N GLN A 157 18.55 -14.69 -11.97
CA GLN A 157 17.73 -13.93 -11.03
C GLN A 157 17.65 -12.45 -11.41
N GLN A 158 18.74 -11.83 -11.85
CA GLN A 158 18.76 -10.44 -12.30
C GLN A 158 17.92 -10.24 -13.56
N THR A 159 18.00 -11.16 -14.53
CA THR A 159 17.19 -11.14 -15.76
C THR A 159 15.70 -11.33 -15.45
N GLU A 160 15.36 -12.26 -14.56
CA GLU A 160 13.98 -12.47 -14.11
C GLU A 160 13.47 -11.28 -13.27
N PHE A 161 14.32 -10.69 -12.43
CA PHE A 161 13.99 -9.51 -11.63
C PHE A 161 13.72 -8.28 -12.50
N ILE A 162 14.57 -8.00 -13.49
CA ILE A 162 14.34 -6.92 -14.47
C ILE A 162 13.02 -7.14 -15.20
N SER A 163 12.78 -8.35 -15.71
CA SER A 163 11.52 -8.69 -16.41
C SER A 163 10.27 -8.51 -15.53
N ARG A 164 10.35 -8.90 -14.25
CA ARG A 164 9.30 -8.66 -13.25
C ARG A 164 9.15 -7.16 -12.94
N GLN A 165 10.23 -6.40 -12.94
CA GLN A 165 10.23 -4.97 -12.65
C GLN A 165 9.58 -4.19 -13.81
N ASP A 166 9.84 -4.54 -15.07
CA ASP A 166 9.17 -3.98 -16.25
C ASP A 166 7.65 -4.27 -16.25
N GLU A 167 7.24 -5.48 -15.84
CA GLU A 167 5.83 -5.83 -15.66
C GLU A 167 5.18 -4.99 -14.53
N VAL A 168 5.92 -4.71 -13.45
CA VAL A 168 5.47 -3.83 -12.36
C VAL A 168 5.39 -2.37 -12.81
N TYR A 169 6.37 -1.84 -13.56
CA TYR A 169 6.31 -0.49 -14.12
C TYR A 169 5.08 -0.33 -15.03
N THR A 170 4.84 -1.29 -15.94
CA THR A 170 3.66 -1.29 -16.82
C THR A 170 2.36 -1.23 -16.01
N LYS A 171 2.24 -2.02 -14.94
CA LYS A 171 1.07 -1.99 -14.04
C LYS A 171 0.94 -0.68 -13.26
N VAL A 172 2.06 -0.08 -12.86
CA VAL A 172 2.07 1.23 -12.19
C VAL A 172 1.55 2.30 -13.16
N ASP A 173 2.04 2.35 -14.39
CA ASP A 173 1.58 3.31 -15.40
C ASP A 173 0.09 3.10 -15.74
N ASP A 174 -0.37 1.86 -15.92
CA ASP A 174 -1.81 1.55 -16.08
C ASP A 174 -2.66 2.06 -14.90
N THR A 175 -2.19 1.89 -13.66
CA THR A 175 -2.91 2.40 -12.48
C THR A 175 -2.86 3.93 -12.38
N LEU A 176 -1.76 4.58 -12.78
CA LEU A 176 -1.66 6.04 -12.85
C LEU A 176 -2.62 6.62 -13.91
N LEU A 177 -2.68 6.02 -15.10
CA LEU A 177 -3.63 6.40 -16.16
C LEU A 177 -5.10 6.14 -15.75
N SER A 178 -5.34 5.08 -14.97
CA SER A 178 -6.65 4.81 -14.37
C SER A 178 -7.03 5.86 -13.33
N ILE A 179 -6.10 6.24 -12.44
CA ILE A 179 -6.28 7.31 -11.46
C ILE A 179 -6.52 8.65 -12.16
N GLU A 180 -5.75 9.00 -13.19
CA GLU A 180 -5.94 10.24 -13.96
C GLU A 180 -7.34 10.27 -14.62
N LYS A 181 -7.78 9.15 -15.21
CA LYS A 181 -9.12 9.00 -15.78
C LYS A 181 -10.21 9.14 -14.72
N ILE A 182 -10.03 8.55 -13.54
CA ILE A 182 -10.97 8.64 -12.42
C ILE A 182 -11.03 10.09 -11.89
N VAL A 183 -9.90 10.77 -11.73
CA VAL A 183 -9.84 12.17 -11.28
C VAL A 183 -10.50 13.10 -12.30
N LYS A 184 -10.24 12.93 -13.61
CA LYS A 184 -10.93 13.68 -14.67
C LYS A 184 -12.44 13.43 -14.68
N ALA A 185 -12.87 12.17 -14.63
CA ALA A 185 -14.28 11.81 -14.59
C ALA A 185 -14.99 12.28 -13.30
N MET A 186 -14.28 12.29 -12.16
CA MET A 186 -14.79 12.82 -10.89
C MET A 186 -14.92 14.34 -10.93
N ASN A 187 -13.96 15.06 -11.51
CA ASN A 187 -14.03 16.51 -11.68
C ASN A 187 -15.16 16.93 -12.64
N GLU A 188 -15.27 16.25 -13.79
CA GLU A 188 -16.35 16.44 -14.76
C GLU A 188 -17.72 16.16 -14.12
N LYS A 189 -17.85 15.05 -13.39
CA LYS A 189 -19.06 14.73 -12.63
C LYS A 189 -19.34 15.77 -11.54
N ASN A 190 -18.32 16.31 -10.88
CA ASN A 190 -18.50 17.33 -9.84
C ASN A 190 -19.00 18.66 -10.43
N LEU A 191 -18.45 19.09 -11.57
CA LEU A 191 -18.93 20.26 -12.32
C LEU A 191 -20.38 20.07 -12.80
N SER A 192 -20.66 18.94 -13.44
CA SER A 192 -22.02 18.57 -13.88
C SER A 192 -23.01 18.46 -12.72
N ASN A 193 -22.56 17.99 -11.54
CA ASN A 193 -23.34 17.96 -10.32
C ASN A 193 -23.57 19.38 -9.74
N GLU A 194 -22.59 20.27 -9.78
CA GLU A 194 -22.76 21.67 -9.37
C GLU A 194 -23.81 22.37 -10.26
N ASP A 195 -23.77 22.15 -11.57
CA ASP A 195 -24.77 22.68 -12.50
C ASP A 195 -26.14 22.02 -12.32
N SER A 196 -26.18 20.71 -12.02
CA SER A 196 -27.42 20.02 -11.63
C SER A 196 -28.01 20.59 -10.33
N LEU A 197 -27.18 20.97 -9.35
CA LEU A 197 -27.61 21.62 -8.11
C LEU A 197 -28.07 23.07 -8.33
N LYS A 198 -27.44 23.82 -9.25
CA LYS A 198 -27.95 25.14 -9.70
C LYS A 198 -29.32 24.99 -10.34
N TYR A 199 -29.49 24.03 -11.24
CA TYR A 199 -30.76 23.75 -11.91
C TYR A 199 -31.85 23.30 -10.91
N LEU A 200 -31.55 22.36 -10.02
CA LEU A 200 -32.45 21.94 -8.95
C LEU A 200 -32.83 23.10 -8.01
N LYS A 201 -31.91 24.03 -7.71
CA LYS A 201 -32.23 25.23 -6.93
C LYS A 201 -33.19 26.16 -7.66
N LEU A 202 -33.02 26.34 -8.98
CA LEU A 202 -33.95 27.11 -9.81
C LEU A 202 -35.32 26.43 -9.87
N GLU A 203 -35.37 25.11 -10.02
CA GLU A 203 -36.63 24.35 -10.04
C GLU A 203 -37.31 24.35 -8.65
N VAL A 204 -36.57 24.31 -7.54
CA VAL A 204 -37.13 24.48 -6.20
C VAL A 204 -37.73 25.88 -5.99
N GLU A 205 -37.07 26.94 -6.47
CA GLU A 205 -37.65 28.30 -6.44
C GLU A 205 -38.84 28.45 -7.40
N ASN A 206 -38.83 27.77 -8.55
CA ASN A 206 -39.96 27.70 -9.49
C ASN A 206 -41.16 26.98 -8.85
N ILE A 207 -40.96 25.78 -8.28
CA ILE A 207 -41.99 25.01 -7.56
C ILE A 207 -42.54 25.80 -6.37
N LYS A 208 -41.67 26.46 -5.59
CA LYS A 208 -42.05 27.36 -4.48
C LYS A 208 -42.92 28.53 -4.97
N SER A 209 -42.52 29.19 -6.05
CA SER A 209 -43.29 30.26 -6.68
C SER A 209 -44.64 29.75 -7.21
N ALA A 210 -44.65 28.62 -7.93
CA ALA A 210 -45.86 27.99 -8.43
C ALA A 210 -46.80 27.55 -7.30
N MET A 211 -46.26 27.02 -6.20
CA MET A 211 -47.00 26.63 -5.01
C MET A 211 -47.61 27.84 -4.30
N MET A 212 -46.86 28.93 -4.13
CA MET A 212 -47.38 30.18 -3.56
C MET A 212 -48.49 30.77 -4.44
N ASN A 213 -48.26 30.90 -5.75
CA ASN A 213 -49.27 31.40 -6.69
C ASN A 213 -50.53 30.52 -6.74
N ASN A 214 -50.39 29.19 -6.68
CA ASN A 214 -51.54 28.27 -6.59
C ASN A 214 -52.27 28.39 -5.24
N LEU A 215 -51.54 28.55 -4.13
CA LEU A 215 -52.13 28.73 -2.80
C LEU A 215 -52.91 30.04 -2.69
N ASP A 216 -52.35 31.16 -3.17
CA ASP A 216 -53.04 32.45 -3.20
C ASP A 216 -54.21 32.45 -4.21
N SER A 217 -54.09 31.75 -5.34
CA SER A 217 -55.21 31.53 -6.28
C SER A 217 -56.33 30.72 -5.63
N GLN A 218 -56.03 29.60 -4.97
CA GLN A 218 -57.02 28.80 -4.26
C GLN A 218 -57.66 29.59 -3.11
N LYS A 219 -56.88 30.34 -2.34
CA LYS A 219 -57.37 31.24 -1.28
C LYS A 219 -58.28 32.32 -1.85
N SER A 220 -57.94 32.92 -2.99
CA SER A 220 -58.78 33.90 -3.69
C SER A 220 -60.11 33.29 -4.13
N THR A 221 -60.08 32.10 -4.77
CA THR A 221 -61.28 31.35 -5.12
C THR A 221 -62.12 31.03 -3.88
N ILE A 222 -61.52 30.47 -2.83
CA ILE A 222 -62.24 30.13 -1.58
C ILE A 222 -62.87 31.38 -0.94
N VAL A 223 -62.19 32.52 -0.93
CA VAL A 223 -62.75 33.79 -0.43
C VAL A 223 -63.90 34.29 -1.32
N LYS A 224 -63.81 34.13 -2.64
CA LYS A 224 -64.90 34.45 -3.57
C LYS A 224 -66.11 33.54 -3.35
N GLU A 225 -65.92 32.22 -3.33
CA GLU A 225 -67.01 31.26 -3.10
C GLU A 225 -67.65 31.48 -1.70
N LEU A 226 -66.86 31.80 -0.67
CA LEU A 226 -67.38 32.19 0.65
C LEU A 226 -68.18 33.50 0.61
N SER A 227 -67.74 34.50 -0.15
CA SER A 227 -68.47 35.77 -0.34
C SER A 227 -69.75 35.58 -1.13
N ASP A 228 -69.74 34.73 -2.15
CA ASP A 228 -70.94 34.41 -2.95
C ASP A 228 -71.93 33.60 -2.10
N ILE A 229 -71.46 32.65 -1.27
CA ILE A 229 -72.27 31.96 -0.25
C ILE A 229 -72.80 32.94 0.81
N GLU A 230 -72.04 33.94 1.24
CA GLU A 230 -72.54 34.97 2.17
C GLU A 230 -73.64 35.82 1.51
N ILE A 231 -73.50 36.16 0.22
CA ILE A 231 -74.55 36.84 -0.55
C ILE A 231 -75.78 35.93 -0.67
N GLU A 232 -75.64 34.68 -1.11
CA GLU A 232 -76.74 33.71 -1.22
C GLU A 232 -77.43 33.45 0.11
N VAL A 233 -76.70 33.34 1.23
CA VAL A 233 -77.30 33.18 2.56
C VAL A 233 -78.03 34.45 3.00
N ASN A 234 -77.52 35.64 2.67
CA ASN A 234 -78.24 36.89 2.94
C ASN A 234 -79.45 37.09 2.00
N GLU A 235 -79.42 36.59 0.76
CA GLU A 235 -80.57 36.58 -0.14
C GLU A 235 -81.62 35.54 0.26
N LEU A 236 -81.21 34.33 0.64
CA LEU A 236 -82.10 33.32 1.20
C LEU A 236 -82.72 33.79 2.51
N LYS A 237 -81.97 34.51 3.36
CA LYS A 237 -82.48 35.20 4.55
C LYS A 237 -83.46 36.34 4.20
N LYS A 238 -83.22 37.12 3.14
CA LYS A 238 -84.19 38.10 2.62
C LYS A 238 -85.46 37.42 2.09
N ILE A 239 -85.33 36.31 1.36
CA ILE A 239 -86.46 35.54 0.82
C ILE A 239 -87.28 34.91 1.95
N ILE A 240 -86.62 34.30 2.94
CA ILE A 240 -87.26 33.72 4.13
C ILE A 240 -87.93 34.83 4.95
N SER A 241 -87.28 35.98 5.19
CA SER A 241 -87.89 37.08 5.94
C SER A 241 -89.04 37.75 5.18
N ALA A 242 -88.94 37.89 3.85
CA ALA A 242 -90.04 38.36 3.00
C ALA A 242 -91.22 37.37 3.00
N ALA A 243 -90.97 36.07 2.87
CA ALA A 243 -92.01 35.03 2.92
C ALA A 243 -92.64 34.90 4.32
N THR A 244 -91.88 35.16 5.39
CA THR A 244 -92.38 35.13 6.77
C THR A 244 -93.15 36.41 7.13
N ASN A 245 -92.76 37.56 6.57
CA ASN A 245 -93.42 38.85 6.84
C ASN A 245 -94.61 39.14 5.90
N ASN A 246 -94.64 38.63 4.67
CA ASN A 246 -95.81 38.71 3.78
C ASN A 246 -96.89 37.66 4.17
N GLY A 247 -97.24 37.65 5.45
CA GLY A 247 -98.35 36.88 6.02
C GLY A 247 -99.75 37.40 5.67
N THR A 248 -99.93 38.19 4.60
CA THR A 248 -101.26 38.55 4.07
C THR A 248 -101.25 39.02 2.60
N ASN A 249 -102.15 38.40 1.82
CA ASN A 249 -102.94 38.96 0.71
C ASN A 249 -102.33 39.18 -0.70
N ASN A 250 -103.18 38.79 -1.67
CA ASN A 250 -103.30 39.22 -3.07
C ASN A 250 -102.17 38.88 -4.06
N THR A 251 -102.40 37.72 -4.70
CA THR A 251 -102.46 37.58 -6.17
C THR A 251 -102.42 38.87 -6.99
N GLU A 252 -101.45 38.97 -7.92
CA GLU A 252 -101.78 39.08 -9.36
C GLU A 252 -100.60 38.71 -10.27
N SER A 253 -100.89 38.62 -11.57
CA SER A 253 -100.03 38.01 -12.61
C SER A 253 -98.75 38.78 -12.93
N LEU A 254 -97.59 38.12 -12.84
CA LEU A 254 -96.39 38.50 -13.61
C LEU A 254 -95.74 37.27 -14.26
N SER A 255 -95.29 37.44 -15.51
CA SER A 255 -94.91 36.35 -16.40
C SER A 255 -93.69 35.57 -15.95
N LYS A 256 -93.84 34.24 -15.95
CA LYS A 256 -92.84 33.22 -15.58
C LYS A 256 -91.44 33.50 -16.18
N TYR A 257 -90.40 33.45 -15.34
CA TYR A 257 -89.01 33.45 -15.78
C TYR A 257 -88.75 32.33 -16.80
N LYS A 258 -88.08 32.68 -17.91
CA LYS A 258 -87.84 31.76 -19.03
C LYS A 258 -86.61 30.89 -18.77
N ILE A 259 -86.79 29.84 -17.98
CA ILE A 259 -85.79 28.79 -17.77
C ILE A 259 -85.41 28.17 -19.12
N PRO A 260 -84.11 28.07 -19.50
CA PRO A 260 -83.70 27.39 -20.72
C PRO A 260 -83.97 25.88 -20.65
N PRO A 261 -84.21 25.20 -21.79
CA PRO A 261 -84.46 23.76 -21.80
C PRO A 261 -83.20 22.96 -21.41
N ILE A 262 -83.40 21.82 -20.76
CA ILE A 262 -82.31 20.95 -20.24
C ILE A 262 -81.37 20.40 -21.32
N SER A 263 -81.71 20.56 -22.61
CA SER A 263 -80.87 20.21 -23.77
C SER A 263 -79.61 21.08 -23.91
N SER A 264 -79.49 22.18 -23.16
CA SER A 264 -78.30 23.04 -23.16
C SER A 264 -77.20 22.58 -22.20
N VAL A 265 -77.38 21.47 -21.47
CA VAL A 265 -76.33 20.86 -20.64
C VAL A 265 -75.55 19.83 -21.48
N PRO A 266 -74.23 20.00 -21.70
CA PRO A 266 -73.43 19.01 -22.43
C PRO A 266 -73.32 17.70 -21.65
N LYS A 267 -73.23 16.56 -22.35
CA LYS A 267 -73.07 15.25 -21.69
C LYS A 267 -71.62 15.07 -21.25
N ALA A 268 -71.41 14.38 -20.14
CA ALA A 268 -70.08 14.10 -19.60
C ALA A 268 -69.17 13.30 -20.56
N SER A 269 -69.73 12.62 -21.56
CA SER A 269 -69.02 11.99 -22.67
C SER A 269 -68.21 12.97 -23.52
N ASP A 270 -68.69 14.20 -23.64
CA ASP A 270 -68.21 15.16 -24.64
C ASP A 270 -67.08 16.03 -24.08
N ILE A 271 -67.00 16.13 -22.75
CA ILE A 271 -65.95 16.84 -21.99
C ILE A 271 -64.66 16.02 -21.91
N LEU A 272 -64.75 14.68 -21.93
CA LEU A 272 -63.60 13.77 -21.81
C LEU A 272 -62.83 13.55 -23.13
N LYS A 273 -63.24 14.18 -24.23
CA LYS A 273 -62.63 13.97 -25.56
C LYS A 273 -61.70 15.13 -25.94
N SER A 274 -60.49 15.11 -25.39
CA SER A 274 -59.43 16.10 -25.62
C SER A 274 -59.17 16.33 -27.13
N PRO A 275 -59.12 17.59 -27.62
CA PRO A 275 -58.73 17.90 -28.98
C PRO A 275 -57.20 17.92 -29.13
N SER A 276 -56.64 16.96 -29.86
CA SER A 276 -55.25 17.01 -30.31
C SER A 276 -55.00 18.21 -31.25
N PRO A 277 -54.00 19.06 -31.02
CA PRO A 277 -53.72 20.19 -31.90
C PRO A 277 -52.99 19.75 -33.17
N THR A 278 -53.72 19.63 -34.28
CA THR A 278 -53.16 19.42 -35.63
C THR A 278 -53.25 20.71 -36.43
N THR A 279 -52.12 21.39 -36.62
CA THR A 279 -52.02 22.65 -37.38
C THR A 279 -51.49 22.41 -38.80
N ASN A 280 -52.19 22.95 -39.81
CA ASN A 280 -51.76 23.14 -41.21
C ASN A 280 -52.77 24.12 -41.86
N GLY A 281 -52.43 25.19 -42.58
CA GLY A 281 -51.15 25.84 -42.92
C GLY A 281 -51.48 27.24 -43.51
N ASN A 282 -50.91 27.76 -44.61
CA ASN A 282 -49.75 27.34 -45.42
C ASN A 282 -49.38 28.46 -46.45
N THR A 283 -48.22 29.15 -46.34
CA THR A 283 -47.71 30.04 -47.42
C THR A 283 -46.18 30.01 -47.56
N SER A 284 -45.70 29.40 -48.66
CA SER A 284 -44.45 29.63 -49.42
C SER A 284 -43.10 29.80 -48.69
N GLY A 285 -42.12 28.89 -48.97
CA GLY A 285 -40.75 28.96 -48.42
C GLY A 285 -39.59 28.30 -49.23
N ASN A 286 -39.86 27.24 -50.02
CA ASN A 286 -38.99 26.61 -51.04
C ASN A 286 -37.82 25.67 -50.58
N ILE A 287 -37.64 24.53 -51.29
CA ILE A 287 -36.48 23.58 -51.43
C ILE A 287 -35.74 23.01 -50.17
N SER A 288 -35.27 21.74 -50.09
CA SER A 288 -35.15 20.61 -51.05
C SER A 288 -34.87 19.25 -50.37
N GLY A 289 -35.26 18.13 -51.02
CA GLY A 289 -34.82 16.72 -50.79
C GLY A 289 -35.49 15.94 -49.63
N THR A 290 -36.05 14.71 -49.70
CA THR A 290 -35.83 13.42 -50.44
C THR A 290 -34.65 12.56 -49.92
N GLU A 291 -34.77 11.26 -49.59
CA GLU A 291 -35.93 10.36 -49.34
C GLU A 291 -35.44 8.98 -48.75
N SER A 292 -36.32 8.25 -48.02
CA SER A 292 -36.40 6.75 -47.83
C SER A 292 -35.12 5.92 -47.43
N LEU A 293 -35.11 4.63 -47.00
CA LEU A 293 -36.12 3.57 -46.72
C LEU A 293 -35.66 2.60 -45.56
N SER A 294 -36.52 1.64 -45.20
CA SER A 294 -36.61 0.72 -44.03
C SER A 294 -35.57 -0.40 -43.76
N SER A 295 -35.53 -0.87 -42.49
CA SER A 295 -35.50 -2.31 -42.07
C SER A 295 -36.03 -2.50 -40.61
N ILE A 296 -36.59 -3.61 -40.05
CA ILE A 296 -36.75 -5.06 -40.38
C ILE A 296 -35.56 -5.93 -39.89
N GLU A 297 -35.66 -7.02 -39.08
CA GLU A 297 -36.77 -7.84 -38.49
C GLU A 297 -36.32 -8.59 -37.16
N PRO A 298 -36.83 -9.77 -36.72
CA PRO A 298 -38.03 -10.05 -35.89
C PRO A 298 -37.79 -10.73 -34.51
N ARG A 299 -38.73 -10.58 -33.53
CA ARG A 299 -39.24 -11.77 -32.77
C ARG A 299 -40.54 -11.59 -31.96
N ASN A 300 -41.54 -12.39 -32.36
CA ASN A 300 -42.59 -13.08 -31.58
C ASN A 300 -43.60 -12.34 -30.67
N ASN A 301 -44.88 -12.73 -30.84
CA ASN A 301 -45.99 -12.43 -29.92
C ASN A 301 -45.83 -13.16 -28.57
N GLN A 302 -46.26 -12.49 -27.49
CA GLN A 302 -47.37 -13.01 -26.68
C GLN A 302 -48.21 -11.87 -26.10
N ASN A 303 -49.53 -12.06 -26.07
CA ASN A 303 -50.45 -11.18 -25.36
C ASN A 303 -50.25 -11.33 -23.84
N ASN A 304 -50.13 -10.22 -23.13
CA ASN A 304 -50.78 -10.08 -21.82
C ASN A 304 -50.95 -8.60 -21.46
N ASN A 305 -52.18 -8.12 -21.53
CA ASN A 305 -52.54 -6.75 -21.16
C ASN A 305 -52.58 -6.62 -19.63
N LYS A 306 -51.45 -6.24 -19.02
CA LYS A 306 -51.37 -5.80 -17.63
C LYS A 306 -50.59 -4.50 -17.57
N GLN A 307 -51.19 -3.49 -16.93
CA GLN A 307 -50.54 -2.22 -16.64
C GLN A 307 -49.33 -2.49 -15.73
N GLY A 308 -48.16 -1.96 -16.10
CA GLY A 308 -46.92 -2.22 -15.38
C GLY A 308 -46.93 -1.59 -13.99
N ILE A 309 -46.91 -2.43 -12.95
CA ILE A 309 -46.72 -2.00 -11.56
C ILE A 309 -45.31 -1.38 -11.45
N PRO A 310 -45.16 -0.13 -10.97
CA PRO A 310 -43.86 0.52 -10.91
C PRO A 310 -42.96 -0.13 -9.86
N ALA A 311 -41.66 -0.19 -10.13
CA ALA A 311 -40.69 -1.00 -9.36
C ALA A 311 -40.66 -0.70 -7.84
N TRP A 312 -40.95 0.54 -7.43
CA TRP A 312 -41.01 0.92 -6.01
C TRP A 312 -42.10 0.16 -5.23
N GLN A 313 -43.21 -0.20 -5.88
CA GLN A 313 -44.32 -0.90 -5.24
C GLN A 313 -44.02 -2.39 -5.01
N LEU A 314 -43.13 -3.00 -5.81
CA LEU A 314 -42.65 -4.37 -5.60
C LEU A 314 -41.64 -4.44 -4.45
N ALA A 315 -40.76 -3.44 -4.31
CA ALA A 315 -39.78 -3.38 -3.23
C ALA A 315 -40.43 -3.32 -1.84
N ALA A 316 -41.54 -2.61 -1.69
CA ALA A 316 -42.30 -2.56 -0.45
C ALA A 316 -42.87 -3.92 -0.03
N GLN A 317 -43.18 -4.81 -0.97
CA GLN A 317 -43.83 -6.09 -0.71
C GLN A 317 -42.86 -7.22 -0.33
N GLN A 318 -41.55 -7.02 -0.50
CA GLN A 318 -40.51 -7.99 -0.11
C GLN A 318 -40.02 -7.83 1.35
N ASN A 319 -40.54 -6.84 2.09
CA ASN A 319 -40.04 -6.48 3.42
C ASN A 319 -40.97 -6.93 4.58
N ASP A 320 -41.99 -7.74 4.28
CA ASP A 320 -42.95 -8.34 5.22
C ASP A 320 -42.98 -9.88 5.03
N SER A 321 -41.83 -10.55 5.14
CA SER A 321 -41.68 -12.03 5.08
C SER A 321 -40.43 -12.51 5.80
#